data_AF-A0A2Z4JVQ1-F1
#
_entry.id   AF-A0A2Z4JVQ1-F1
#
_cell.length_a   1.000
_cell.length_b   1.000
_cell.length_c   1.000
_cell.angle_alpha   90.00
_cell.angle_beta   90.00
_cell.angle_gamma   90.00
#
_symmetry.space_group_name_H-M   'P 1'
#
loop_
_entity.id
_entity.type
_entity.pdbx_description
1 polymer ?
#
loop_
_entity_poly.entity_id
_entity_poly.type
_entity_poly.pdbx_seq_one_letter_code
_entity_poly.pdbx_strand_id
1 'polypeptide(L)'
;MSMRTVILLGAFTAPYAYLVWYWTDCFSTRCLIDGDMIFATMIAVVALPVLLIIFGGALAFGGARKVSEGVTGRNAARVASGGMGASIGFKMLAAGIPGVLVLLYFALDTPEPGRDRLGRICEKTRSGEICRPDPNVDRPSTIEQLNERKQRGW
;
A
#
# COMPACT_ATOMS: atom_id res chain seq x y z
N MET A 1 5.85 -26.85 -8.70
CA MET A 1 4.88 -25.74 -8.59
C MET A 1 3.83 -25.97 -9.66
N SER A 2 2.52 -25.87 -9.39
CA SER A 2 1.50 -26.16 -10.41
C SER A 2 1.46 -25.03 -11.45
N MET A 3 1.22 -25.36 -12.72
CA MET A 3 1.09 -24.38 -13.80
C MET A 3 0.02 -23.31 -13.48
N ARG A 4 -1.05 -23.71 -12.76
CA ARG A 4 -2.07 -22.79 -12.25
C ARG A 4 -1.50 -21.73 -11.31
N THR A 5 -0.57 -22.10 -10.44
CA THR A 5 0.09 -21.17 -9.50
C THR A 5 0.96 -20.16 -10.24
N VAL A 6 1.66 -20.60 -11.30
CA VAL A 6 2.50 -19.72 -12.13
C VAL A 6 1.64 -18.73 -12.90
N ILE A 7 0.52 -19.19 -13.48
CA ILE A 7 -0.42 -18.32 -14.20
C ILE A 7 -1.03 -17.29 -13.26
N LEU A 8 -1.46 -17.70 -12.06
CA LEU A 8 -2.01 -16.78 -11.07
C LEU A 8 -0.97 -15.75 -10.63
N LEU A 9 0.26 -16.17 -10.32
CA LEU A 9 1.36 -15.24 -9.99
C LEU A 9 1.61 -14.24 -11.13
N GLY A 10 1.71 -14.73 -12.37
CA GLY A 10 1.88 -13.87 -13.55
C GLY A 10 0.76 -12.84 -13.68
N ALA A 11 -0.49 -13.29 -13.61
CA ALA A 11 -1.68 -12.44 -13.70
C ALA A 11 -1.72 -11.37 -12.59
N PHE A 12 -1.31 -11.71 -11.36
CA PHE A 12 -1.23 -10.75 -10.28
C PHE A 12 -0.04 -9.80 -10.41
N THR A 13 1.11 -10.22 -10.97
CA THR A 13 2.30 -9.37 -11.12
C THR A 13 2.25 -8.40 -12.30
N ALA A 14 1.61 -8.78 -13.41
CA ALA A 14 1.52 -7.99 -14.63
C ALA A 14 1.00 -6.54 -14.41
N PRO A 15 -0.10 -6.29 -13.67
CA PRO A 15 -0.58 -4.92 -13.45
C PRO A 15 0.40 -4.08 -12.62
N TYR A 16 1.13 -4.67 -11.66
CA TYR A 16 2.16 -3.94 -10.90
C TYR A 16 3.38 -3.64 -11.76
N ALA A 17 3.81 -4.57 -12.61
CA ALA A 17 4.92 -4.36 -13.53
C ALA A 17 4.60 -3.23 -14.54
N TYR A 18 3.37 -3.19 -15.05
CA TYR A 18 2.88 -2.11 -15.90
C TYR A 18 2.91 -0.76 -15.18
N LEU A 19 2.41 -0.69 -13.94
CA LEU A 19 2.45 0.54 -13.15
C LEU A 19 3.89 1.00 -12.89
N VAL A 20 4.80 0.09 -12.55
CA VAL A 20 6.23 0.43 -12.37
C VAL A 20 6.79 1.00 -13.67
N TRP A 21 6.57 0.33 -14.80
CA TRP A 21 7.02 0.82 -16.10
C TRP A 21 6.46 2.22 -16.43
N TYR A 22 5.15 2.40 -16.28
CA TYR A 22 4.48 3.68 -16.50
C TYR A 22 5.09 4.81 -15.66
N TRP A 23 5.26 4.60 -14.36
CA TRP A 23 5.86 5.62 -13.49
C TRP A 23 7.32 5.88 -13.83
N THR A 24 8.12 4.84 -14.11
CA THR A 24 9.52 5.02 -14.51
C THR A 24 9.67 5.81 -15.80
N ASP A 25 8.80 5.56 -16.79
CA ASP A 25 8.78 6.30 -18.03
C ASP A 25 8.32 7.74 -17.80
N CYS A 26 7.25 7.93 -17.03
CA CYS A 26 6.72 9.25 -16.72
C CYS A 26 7.74 10.16 -16.01
N PHE A 27 8.53 9.61 -15.09
CA PHE A 27 9.63 10.34 -14.44
C PHE A 27 10.74 10.74 -15.42
N SER A 28 10.97 9.94 -16.47
CA SER A 28 11.98 10.19 -17.49
C SER A 28 11.53 11.22 -18.53
N THR A 29 10.26 11.16 -18.95
CA THR A 29 9.75 11.88 -20.13
C THR A 29 8.80 13.04 -19.82
N ARG A 30 8.51 13.32 -18.54
CA ARG A 30 7.52 14.34 -18.09
C ARG A 30 6.15 14.12 -18.72
N CYS A 31 5.53 12.98 -18.43
CA CYS A 31 4.22 12.62 -18.95
C CYS A 31 3.07 13.41 -18.29
N LEU A 32 1.93 13.53 -18.99
CA LEU A 32 0.68 14.02 -18.41
C LEU A 32 0.08 12.93 -17.53
N ILE A 33 -0.09 13.20 -16.24
CA ILE A 33 -0.64 12.25 -15.29
C ILE A 33 -2.17 12.19 -15.45
N ASP A 34 -2.68 11.05 -15.89
CA ASP A 34 -4.11 10.77 -15.98
C ASP A 34 -4.70 10.41 -14.60
N GLY A 35 -5.95 10.84 -14.34
CA GLY A 35 -6.68 10.54 -13.10
C GLY A 35 -6.89 9.05 -12.90
N ASP A 36 -7.12 8.31 -13.98
CA ASP A 36 -7.27 6.86 -13.95
C ASP A 36 -5.98 6.15 -13.49
N MET A 37 -4.81 6.68 -13.89
CA MET A 37 -3.52 6.13 -13.44
C MET A 37 -3.24 6.43 -11.96
N ILE A 38 -3.64 7.60 -11.46
CA ILE A 38 -3.57 7.91 -10.03
C ILE A 38 -4.44 6.93 -9.25
N PHE A 39 -5.67 6.69 -9.71
CA PHE A 39 -6.59 5.77 -9.06
C PHE A 39 -6.08 4.33 -9.07
N ALA A 40 -5.59 3.84 -10.21
CA ALA A 40 -4.99 2.51 -10.33
C ALA A 40 -3.76 2.36 -9.40
N THR A 41 -2.94 3.40 -9.29
CA THR A 41 -1.77 3.41 -8.40
C THR A 41 -2.20 3.37 -6.93
N MET A 42 -3.23 4.10 -6.54
CA MET A 42 -3.78 4.05 -5.17
C MET A 42 -4.27 2.65 -4.82
N ILE A 43 -5.03 2.00 -5.71
CA ILE A 43 -5.48 0.62 -5.53
C ILE A 43 -4.28 -0.31 -5.35
N ALA A 44 -3.26 -0.17 -6.19
CA ALA A 44 -2.07 -1.01 -6.13
C ALA A 44 -1.31 -0.83 -4.80
N VAL A 45 -1.16 0.40 -4.31
CA VAL A 45 -0.52 0.70 -3.02
C VAL A 45 -1.25 0.04 -1.85
N VAL A 46 -2.59 0.00 -1.89
CA VAL A 46 -3.40 -0.65 -0.86
C VAL A 46 -3.35 -2.18 -0.98
N ALA A 47 -3.46 -2.71 -2.20
CA ALA A 47 -3.54 -4.15 -2.44
C ALA A 47 -2.19 -4.87 -2.24
N LEU A 48 -1.07 -4.23 -2.60
CA LEU A 48 0.27 -4.84 -2.53
C LEU A 48 0.62 -5.41 -1.13
N PRO A 49 0.54 -4.66 -0.03
CA PRO A 49 0.90 -5.18 1.29
C PRO A 49 0.00 -6.34 1.74
N VAL A 50 -1.29 -6.32 1.36
CA VAL A 50 -2.23 -7.42 1.62
C VAL A 50 -1.82 -8.67 0.85
N LEU A 51 -1.51 -8.54 -0.44
CA LEU A 51 -1.03 -9.66 -1.26
C LEU A 51 0.30 -10.23 -0.73
N LEU A 52 1.23 -9.37 -0.31
CA LEU A 52 2.49 -9.80 0.32
C LEU A 52 2.25 -10.63 1.58
N ILE A 53 1.26 -10.28 2.41
CA ILE A 53 0.91 -11.06 3.59
C ILE A 53 0.29 -12.40 3.22
N ILE A 54 -0.65 -12.41 2.27
CA ILE A 54 -1.34 -13.66 1.85
C ILE A 54 -0.35 -14.65 1.24
N PHE A 55 0.42 -14.21 0.24
CA PHE A 55 1.39 -15.08 -0.42
C PHE A 55 2.59 -15.38 0.49
N GLY A 56 3.05 -14.38 1.25
CA GLY A 56 4.14 -14.53 2.20
C GLY A 56 3.81 -15.54 3.29
N GLY A 57 2.60 -15.48 3.85
CA GLY A 57 2.09 -16.45 4.81
C GLY A 57 2.00 -17.85 4.22
N ALA A 58 1.38 -18.01 3.05
CA ALA A 58 1.26 -19.30 2.39
C ALA A 58 2.64 -19.95 2.13
N LEU A 59 3.63 -19.17 1.69
CA LEU A 59 5.00 -19.63 1.44
C LEU A 59 5.78 -19.89 2.74
N ALA A 60 5.63 -19.04 3.76
CA ALA A 60 6.29 -19.18 5.05
C ALA A 60 5.85 -20.47 5.75
N PHE A 61 4.54 -20.62 5.96
CA PHE A 61 3.98 -21.78 6.68
C PHE A 61 4.06 -23.05 5.84
N GLY A 62 3.77 -22.97 4.52
CA GLY A 62 3.89 -24.11 3.61
C GLY A 62 5.34 -24.57 3.44
N GLY A 63 6.29 -23.64 3.40
CA GLY A 63 7.72 -23.93 3.36
C GLY A 63 8.23 -24.56 4.65
N ALA A 64 7.88 -23.98 5.80
CA ALA A 64 8.26 -24.52 7.12
C ALA A 64 7.74 -25.96 7.32
N ARG A 65 6.50 -26.24 6.90
CA ARG A 65 5.95 -27.59 6.92
C ARG A 65 6.74 -28.56 6.05
N LYS A 66 7.13 -28.15 4.83
CA LYS A 66 7.96 -28.96 3.94
C LYS A 66 9.35 -29.23 4.51
N VAL A 67 9.95 -28.27 5.21
CA VAL A 67 11.22 -28.46 5.92
C VAL A 67 11.06 -29.52 7.00
N SER A 68 10.04 -29.40 7.84
CA SER A 68 9.75 -30.37 8.90
C SER A 68 9.55 -31.79 8.34
N GLU A 69 8.69 -31.93 7.32
CA GLU A 69 8.45 -33.22 6.66
C GLU A 69 9.72 -33.76 5.95
N GLY A 70 10.53 -32.87 5.37
CA GLY A 70 11.77 -33.22 4.69
C GLY A 70 12.88 -33.69 5.64
N VAL A 71 12.97 -33.09 6.84
CA VAL A 71 13.92 -33.50 7.88
C VAL A 71 13.56 -34.90 8.40
N THR A 72 12.29 -35.12 8.73
CA THR A 72 11.80 -36.42 9.20
C THR A 72 11.94 -37.50 8.12
N GLY A 73 11.70 -37.15 6.85
CA GLY A 73 11.83 -38.05 5.71
C GLY A 73 13.23 -38.17 5.11
N ARG A 74 14.26 -37.54 5.70
CA ARG A 74 15.65 -37.48 5.17
C ARG A 74 15.74 -37.06 3.69
N ASN A 75 14.85 -36.19 3.24
CA ASN A 75 14.78 -35.74 1.84
C ASN A 75 15.33 -34.31 1.71
N ALA A 76 16.61 -34.20 1.36
CA ALA A 76 17.33 -32.93 1.25
C ALA A 76 16.73 -31.95 0.22
N ALA A 77 16.21 -32.45 -0.92
CA ALA A 77 15.59 -31.60 -1.94
C ALA A 77 14.29 -30.95 -1.42
N ARG A 78 13.53 -31.67 -0.59
CA ARG A 78 12.32 -31.15 0.06
C ARG A 78 12.64 -30.12 1.13
N VAL A 79 13.72 -30.33 1.89
CA VAL A 79 14.23 -29.36 2.88
C VAL A 79 14.71 -28.08 2.20
N ALA A 80 15.50 -28.18 1.13
CA ALA A 80 16.04 -27.02 0.42
C ALA A 80 14.92 -26.17 -0.22
N SER A 81 14.00 -26.82 -0.95
CA SER A 81 12.87 -26.12 -1.58
C SER A 81 11.88 -25.56 -0.54
N GLY A 82 11.67 -26.27 0.57
CA GLY A 82 10.87 -25.79 1.70
C GLY A 82 11.50 -24.58 2.39
N GLY A 83 12.81 -24.62 2.64
CA GLY A 83 13.56 -23.55 3.30
C GLY A 83 13.62 -22.29 2.46
N MET A 84 13.82 -22.42 1.14
CA MET A 84 13.76 -21.29 0.21
C MET A 84 12.36 -20.66 0.18
N GLY A 85 11.31 -21.48 0.10
CA GLY A 85 9.93 -21.00 0.18
C GLY A 85 9.65 -20.29 1.50
N ALA A 86 10.11 -20.85 2.61
CA ALA A 86 9.93 -20.26 3.94
C ALA A 86 10.63 -18.90 4.05
N SER A 87 11.90 -18.82 3.60
CA SER A 87 12.70 -17.58 3.62
C SER A 87 12.06 -16.47 2.80
N ILE A 88 11.63 -16.77 1.57
CA ILE A 88 10.92 -15.80 0.71
C ILE A 88 9.62 -15.36 1.40
N GLY A 89 8.86 -16.31 1.94
CA GLY A 89 7.61 -16.02 2.66
C GLY A 89 7.80 -15.07 3.84
N PHE A 90 8.80 -15.32 4.69
CA PHE A 90 9.11 -14.42 5.81
C PHE A 90 9.55 -13.03 5.36
N LYS A 91 10.32 -12.91 4.28
CA LYS A 91 10.68 -11.60 3.71
C LYS A 91 9.45 -10.84 3.20
N MET A 92 8.54 -11.53 2.53
CA MET A 92 7.27 -10.93 2.08
C MET A 92 6.42 -10.47 3.26
N LEU A 93 6.33 -11.26 4.33
CA LEU A 93 5.64 -10.86 5.57
C LEU A 93 6.31 -9.65 6.23
N ALA A 94 7.63 -9.64 6.30
CA ALA A 94 8.40 -8.53 6.88
C ALA A 94 8.23 -7.22 6.10
N ALA A 95 7.94 -7.28 4.80
CA ALA A 95 7.60 -6.10 3.99
C ALA A 95 6.11 -5.74 4.06
N GLY A 96 5.23 -6.74 4.03
CA GLY A 96 3.78 -6.55 3.99
C GLY A 96 3.18 -6.05 5.30
N ILE A 97 3.63 -6.56 6.45
CA ILE A 97 3.10 -6.18 7.77
C ILE A 97 3.31 -4.68 8.05
N PRO A 98 4.52 -4.11 7.92
CA PRO A 98 4.71 -2.67 8.05
C PRO A 98 3.84 -1.87 7.08
N GLY A 99 3.70 -2.34 5.83
CA GLY A 99 2.84 -1.68 4.84
C GLY A 99 1.37 -1.58 5.29
N VAL A 100 0.80 -2.67 5.82
CA VAL A 100 -0.56 -2.64 6.37
C VAL A 100 -0.64 -1.75 7.61
N LEU A 101 0.34 -1.78 8.50
CA LEU A 101 0.35 -0.93 9.70
C LEU A 101 0.37 0.56 9.35
N VAL A 102 1.12 0.97 8.33
CA VAL A 102 1.13 2.36 7.84
C VAL A 102 -0.24 2.73 7.28
N LEU A 103 -0.86 1.86 6.48
CA LEU A 103 -2.21 2.11 5.95
C LEU A 103 -3.23 2.22 7.09
N LEU A 104 -3.13 1.36 8.10
CA LEU A 104 -4.00 1.38 9.27
C LEU A 104 -3.81 2.66 10.08
N TYR A 105 -2.57 3.10 10.27
CA TYR A 105 -2.26 4.37 10.93
C TYR A 105 -2.97 5.54 10.26
N PHE A 106 -2.83 5.68 8.94
CA PHE A 106 -3.52 6.76 8.19
C PHE A 106 -5.04 6.59 8.11
N ALA A 107 -5.56 5.37 8.21
CA ALA A 107 -7.00 5.13 8.24
C ALA A 107 -7.61 5.50 9.60
N LEU A 108 -6.89 5.21 10.69
CA LEU A 108 -7.31 5.45 12.07
C LEU A 108 -6.94 6.84 12.59
N ASP A 109 -6.11 7.57 11.87
CA ASP A 109 -5.83 8.99 12.12
C ASP A 109 -7.10 9.81 11.84
N THR A 110 -7.98 9.84 12.86
CA THR A 110 -9.17 10.68 12.87
C THR A 110 -8.77 12.07 13.33
N PRO A 111 -9.18 13.13 12.61
CA PRO A 111 -8.90 14.48 13.06
C PRO A 111 -9.56 14.74 14.42
N GLU A 112 -8.98 15.65 15.19
CA GLU A 112 -9.53 16.09 16.47
C GLU A 112 -11.02 16.49 16.31
N PRO A 113 -11.88 16.18 17.29
CA PRO A 113 -13.30 16.52 17.20
C PRO A 113 -13.49 18.04 16.99
N GLY A 114 -14.18 18.41 15.91
CA GLY A 114 -14.35 19.81 15.51
C GLY A 114 -13.31 20.30 14.50
N ARG A 115 -12.42 19.43 14.01
CA ARG A 115 -11.49 19.72 12.91
C ARG A 115 -11.64 18.72 11.75
N ASP A 116 -11.35 19.16 10.54
CA ASP A 116 -11.22 18.26 9.39
C ASP A 116 -9.80 17.67 9.27
N ARG A 117 -9.60 16.74 8.32
CA ARG A 117 -8.30 16.13 8.02
C ARG A 117 -7.23 17.13 7.53
N LEU A 118 -7.62 18.38 7.25
CA LEU A 118 -6.72 19.47 6.88
C LEU A 118 -6.39 20.36 8.08
N GLY A 119 -6.96 20.10 9.27
CA GLY A 119 -6.79 20.89 10.48
C GLY A 119 -7.72 22.10 10.58
N ARG A 120 -8.69 22.25 9.66
CA ARG A 120 -9.66 23.36 9.66
C ARG A 120 -10.72 23.15 10.72
N ILE A 121 -11.09 24.22 11.43
CA ILE A 121 -12.16 24.18 12.43
C ILE A 121 -13.50 24.10 11.70
N CYS A 122 -14.24 23.01 11.91
CA CYS A 122 -15.55 22.79 11.31
C CYS A 122 -16.66 23.00 12.34
N GLU A 123 -17.54 23.96 12.06
CA GLU A 123 -18.71 24.24 12.88
C GLU A 123 -19.96 23.69 12.18
N LYS A 124 -20.78 22.93 12.92
CA LYS A 124 -22.07 22.46 12.43
C LYS A 124 -23.10 23.58 12.50
N THR A 125 -23.57 24.03 11.35
CA THR A 125 -24.67 25.00 11.21
C THR A 125 -25.97 24.30 10.77
N ARG A 126 -27.11 25.00 10.86
CA ARG A 126 -28.41 24.45 10.39
C ARG A 126 -28.44 24.08 8.90
N SER A 127 -27.55 24.65 8.08
CA SER A 127 -27.48 24.45 6.63
C SER A 127 -26.35 23.53 6.17
N GLY A 128 -25.55 22.98 7.09
CA GLY A 128 -24.41 22.12 6.76
C GLY A 128 -23.19 22.34 7.67
N GLU A 129 -22.08 21.72 7.31
CA GLU A 129 -20.79 21.88 8.01
C GLU A 129 -19.95 22.95 7.29
N ILE A 130 -19.58 24.01 8.00
CA ILE A 130 -18.73 25.07 7.47
C ILE A 130 -17.36 24.93 8.13
N CYS A 131 -16.33 24.69 7.33
CA CYS A 131 -14.95 24.56 7.79
C CYS A 131 -14.16 25.83 7.48
N ARG A 132 -13.57 26.44 8.51
CA ARG A 132 -12.70 27.62 8.40
C ARG A 132 -11.23 27.26 8.70
N PRO A 133 -10.25 27.91 8.04
CA PRO A 133 -8.85 27.77 8.38
C PRO A 133 -8.63 28.05 9.88
N ASP A 134 -7.84 27.21 10.55
CA ASP A 134 -7.50 27.44 11.95
C ASP A 134 -6.39 28.51 12.04
N PRO A 135 -6.66 29.68 12.67
CA PRO A 135 -5.70 30.77 12.76
C PRO A 135 -4.45 30.43 13.61
N ASN A 136 -4.48 29.35 14.39
CA ASN A 136 -3.39 28.96 15.29
C ASN A 136 -2.51 27.82 14.76
N VAL A 137 -2.67 27.39 13.51
CA VAL A 137 -1.85 26.31 12.95
C VAL A 137 -0.47 26.86 12.53
N ASP A 138 0.58 26.43 13.23
CA ASP A 138 1.99 26.81 12.97
C ASP A 138 2.48 26.41 11.56
N ARG A 139 1.81 25.46 10.89
CA ARG A 139 2.13 25.01 9.52
C ARG A 139 0.88 24.67 8.70
N PRO A 140 0.33 25.58 7.88
CA PRO A 140 -0.82 25.29 7.04
C PRO A 140 -0.48 24.15 6.06
N SER A 141 -1.41 23.21 5.89
CA SER A 141 -1.22 22.06 5.02
C SER A 141 -0.96 22.48 3.57
N THR A 142 -0.20 21.71 2.79
CA THR A 142 0.15 22.07 1.40
C THR A 142 -1.08 22.29 0.52
N ILE A 143 -2.17 21.56 0.80
CA ILE A 143 -3.46 21.71 0.13
C ILE A 143 -4.16 23.02 0.53
N GLU A 144 -4.04 23.42 1.78
CA GLU A 144 -4.56 24.70 2.27
C GLU A 144 -3.78 25.87 1.66
N GLN A 145 -2.45 25.80 1.58
CA GLN A 145 -1.64 26.80 0.88
C GLN A 145 -2.00 26.91 -0.61
N LEU A 146 -2.30 25.78 -1.27
CA LEU A 146 -2.76 25.77 -2.67
C LEU A 146 -4.16 26.37 -2.83
N ASN A 147 -5.09 26.06 -1.93
CA ASN A 147 -6.43 26.65 -1.93
C ASN A 147 -6.41 28.13 -1.58
N GLU A 148 -5.59 28.56 -0.63
CA GLU A 148 -5.38 29.97 -0.32
C GLU A 148 -4.78 30.72 -1.51
N ARG A 149 -3.78 30.15 -2.19
CA ARG A 149 -3.25 30.73 -3.43
C ARG A 149 -4.30 30.79 -4.55
N LYS A 150 -5.21 29.82 -4.62
CA LYS A 150 -6.31 29.83 -5.59
C LYS A 150 -7.39 30.85 -5.22
N GLN A 151 -7.68 31.04 -3.93
CA GLN A 151 -8.63 32.03 -3.42
C GLN A 151 -8.09 33.46 -3.46
N ARG A 152 -6.78 33.64 -3.22
CA ARG A 152 -6.09 34.92 -3.34
C ARG A 152 -5.77 35.28 -4.79
N GLY A 153 -6.02 34.37 -5.74
CA GLY A 153 -5.48 34.47 -7.09
C GLY A 153 -3.95 34.32 -7.08
N TRP A 154 -3.22 33.98 -8.14
CA TRP A 154 -3.52 34.16 -9.55
C TRP A 154 -4.40 35.37 -9.82
#